data_AF-A0A1X1FE22-F1
#
_entry.id   AF-A0A1X1FE22-F1
#
_cell.length_a   1.000
_cell.length_b   1.000
_cell.length_c   1.000
_cell.angle_alpha   90.00
_cell.angle_beta   90.00
_cell.angle_gamma   90.00
#
_symmetry.space_group_name_H-M   'P 1'
#
loop_
_entity.id
_entity.type
_entity.pdbx_description
1 polymer ?
#
loop_
_entity_poly.entity_id
_entity_poly.type
_entity_poly.pdbx_seq_one_letter_code
_entity_poly.pdbx_strand_id
1 'polypeptide(L)'
;MKKIVKFVGILLAFVAFAMVASPQSARAAHSNYRVKTLKTYRIQTNSGSNVAFHAKPGTKATLWVNPDSVNAKQIKSSVFHKKGIKLSSYKTTTWFVQTKVRIYQHSKSATYYYVNNRYGSVVGYVRTNALKRGFSPYGYQITGIKWYGKYDSFHVKSAYKQKNVYVWNYTHTKRVANLKHYPGANFAKTADVVMRHNGKNSKYVYLVGSLNGTANSVHGYVPAAAITSGLNPDHTGMNYVPIDDFVNNTDFNQYLQTGKNQKLAREILKLFPNSKPDLELSKIAVKNYDHFTESMNSEGDPISTKGYTDIKTFPTIQKWLYAHSKSSNATKIAGIKKLLDKKGYTASKWQSLSDDNLGIQIVNNIAFNYPEHDLFGRKNSYTFILGKPDNN
;
A
#
# COMPACT_ATOMS: atom_id res chain seq x y z
N MET A 1 102.24 9.93 28.04
CA MET A 1 101.37 9.31 29.09
C MET A 1 100.56 10.46 29.68
N LYS A 2 99.23 10.61 29.59
CA LYS A 2 98.06 9.71 29.57
C LYS A 2 97.02 10.21 28.54
N LYS A 3 96.13 9.30 28.15
CA LYS A 3 95.18 9.31 27.00
C LYS A 3 93.96 10.26 27.18
N ILE A 4 93.50 10.96 26.11
CA ILE A 4 92.22 10.82 25.32
C ILE A 4 90.93 11.08 26.15
N VAL A 5 89.92 11.88 25.81
CA VAL A 5 89.43 12.63 24.62
C VAL A 5 88.41 13.67 25.14
N LYS A 6 88.33 14.88 24.56
CA LYS A 6 87.13 15.73 24.63
C LYS A 6 86.92 16.52 23.33
N PHE A 7 85.64 16.56 22.95
CA PHE A 7 85.03 17.06 21.72
C PHE A 7 85.47 18.48 21.32
N VAL A 8 85.69 18.63 20.02
CA VAL A 8 85.90 19.91 19.31
C VAL A 8 84.57 20.67 19.23
N GLY A 9 84.59 21.93 19.68
CA GLY A 9 83.53 22.91 19.46
C GLY A 9 83.80 23.83 18.26
N ILE A 10 83.01 24.91 18.18
CA ILE A 10 83.08 26.08 17.26
C ILE A 10 82.19 25.87 16.01
N LEU A 11 80.94 26.38 16.00
CA LEU A 11 80.43 27.73 15.62
C LEU A 11 79.61 27.54 14.31
N LEU A 12 78.45 28.15 14.08
CA LEU A 12 78.20 29.58 14.03
C LEU A 12 76.70 29.89 14.20
N ALA A 13 76.47 31.12 14.64
CA ALA A 13 75.24 31.64 15.18
C ALA A 13 74.46 32.50 14.18
N PHE A 14 73.16 32.60 14.45
CA PHE A 14 72.20 33.67 14.12
C PHE A 14 71.89 34.03 12.65
N VAL A 15 70.65 33.71 12.24
CA VAL A 15 69.79 34.58 11.42
C VAL A 15 68.40 34.65 12.08
N ALA A 16 67.77 35.81 11.93
CA ALA A 16 66.78 36.46 12.77
C ALA A 16 65.31 35.95 12.72
N PHE A 17 64.56 36.37 13.75
CA PHE A 17 63.12 36.66 13.87
C PHE A 17 62.37 36.88 12.52
N ALA A 18 61.09 36.53 12.31
CA ALA A 18 59.99 36.15 13.18
C ALA A 18 58.87 35.48 12.35
N MET A 19 58.11 34.56 12.94
CA MET A 19 56.65 34.59 12.83
C MET A 19 56.06 33.92 14.07
N VAL A 20 55.20 34.68 14.75
CA VAL A 20 54.32 34.22 15.81
C VAL A 20 53.35 33.22 15.19
N ALA A 21 53.62 31.93 15.37
CA ALA A 21 52.58 30.93 15.33
C ALA A 21 52.01 30.84 16.73
N SER A 22 50.91 31.56 16.97
CA SER A 22 49.98 31.29 18.07
C SER A 22 49.82 29.77 18.18
N PRO A 23 49.79 29.17 19.39
CA PRO A 23 49.43 27.77 19.52
C PRO A 23 47.98 27.68 19.05
N GLN A 24 47.80 27.33 17.77
CA GLN A 24 46.51 26.92 17.27
C GLN A 24 46.26 25.63 18.02
N SER A 25 45.54 25.75 19.15
CA SER A 25 45.00 24.63 19.90
C SER A 25 44.50 23.66 18.86
N ALA A 26 45.12 22.48 18.82
CA ALA A 26 44.67 21.40 17.97
C ALA A 26 43.21 21.17 18.35
N ARG A 27 42.29 21.76 17.58
CA ARG A 27 40.87 21.47 17.65
C ARG A 27 40.80 19.98 17.43
N ALA A 28 40.64 19.24 18.52
CA ALA A 28 40.55 17.80 18.50
C ALA A 28 39.51 17.43 17.45
N ALA A 29 39.97 16.90 16.32
CA ALA A 29 39.09 16.27 15.35
C ALA A 29 38.29 15.25 16.16
N HIS A 30 36.97 15.45 16.29
CA HIS A 30 36.12 14.52 17.02
C HIS A 30 36.24 13.15 16.36
N SER A 31 37.09 12.29 16.90
CA SER A 31 37.42 11.01 16.27
C SER A 31 36.15 10.18 16.12
N ASN A 32 35.92 9.66 14.91
CA ASN A 32 34.80 8.77 14.65
C ASN A 32 34.91 7.53 15.55
N TYR A 33 33.77 7.00 15.95
CA TYR A 33 33.72 5.77 16.73
C TYR A 33 34.07 4.58 15.84
N ARG A 34 35.00 3.70 16.26
CA ARG A 34 35.28 2.44 15.57
C ARG A 34 34.31 1.36 16.02
N VAL A 35 33.85 0.51 15.10
CA VAL A 35 32.88 -0.55 15.38
C VAL A 35 33.46 -1.91 15.03
N LYS A 36 33.34 -2.87 15.95
CA LYS A 36 33.65 -4.29 15.73
C LYS A 36 32.37 -5.11 15.88
N THR A 37 31.97 -5.80 14.82
CA THR A 37 30.86 -6.76 14.89
C THR A 37 31.26 -7.97 15.71
N LEU A 38 30.44 -8.30 16.71
CA LEU A 38 30.63 -9.47 17.58
C LEU A 38 29.71 -10.62 17.17
N LYS A 39 28.49 -10.31 16.70
CA LYS A 39 27.51 -11.30 16.25
C LYS A 39 26.51 -10.69 15.29
N THR A 40 26.14 -11.45 14.27
CA THR A 40 25.00 -11.15 13.39
C THR A 40 23.84 -12.07 13.73
N TYR A 41 22.64 -11.52 13.73
CA TYR A 41 21.40 -12.22 14.00
C TYR A 41 20.62 -12.33 12.70
N ARG A 42 20.18 -13.54 12.36
CA ARG A 42 19.34 -13.79 11.17
C ARG A 42 17.91 -13.99 11.62
N ILE A 43 16.95 -13.37 10.95
CA ILE A 43 15.53 -13.67 11.14
C ILE A 43 15.26 -15.05 10.53
N GLN A 44 14.84 -16.00 11.35
CA GLN A 44 14.55 -17.39 10.93
C GLN A 44 13.06 -17.71 10.97
N THR A 45 12.25 -16.79 11.48
CA THR A 45 10.81 -16.94 11.61
C THR A 45 10.15 -15.70 11.01
N ASN A 46 9.01 -15.86 10.36
CA ASN A 46 8.28 -14.73 9.78
C ASN A 46 7.91 -13.66 10.83
N SER A 47 7.76 -14.05 12.09
CA SER A 47 7.49 -13.12 13.19
C SER A 47 8.72 -12.41 13.73
N GLY A 48 9.93 -12.87 13.41
CA GLY A 48 11.18 -12.37 13.99
C GLY A 48 11.38 -12.75 15.46
N SER A 49 10.62 -13.73 15.97
CA SER A 49 10.64 -14.14 17.39
C SER A 49 12.05 -14.48 17.89
N ASN A 50 12.87 -15.08 17.05
CA ASN A 50 14.22 -15.52 17.39
C ASN A 50 15.19 -14.36 17.65
N VAL A 51 14.88 -13.16 17.12
CA VAL A 51 15.65 -11.92 17.28
C VAL A 51 14.86 -10.81 17.96
N ALA A 52 13.70 -11.12 18.55
CA ALA A 52 12.86 -10.17 19.24
C ALA A 52 13.40 -9.87 20.65
N PHE A 53 13.44 -8.59 21.00
CA PHE A 53 13.82 -8.07 22.32
C PHE A 53 12.90 -6.92 22.72
N HIS A 54 12.81 -6.64 24.02
CA HIS A 54 12.10 -5.49 24.55
C HIS A 54 12.94 -4.78 25.61
N ALA A 55 12.62 -3.51 25.86
CA ALA A 55 13.26 -2.73 26.90
C ALA A 55 12.98 -3.33 28.28
N LYS A 56 14.03 -3.46 29.11
CA LYS A 56 13.84 -3.87 30.51
C LYS A 56 13.00 -2.82 31.25
N PRO A 57 12.08 -3.23 32.14
CA PRO A 57 11.36 -2.30 33.00
C PRO A 57 12.31 -1.35 33.74
N GLY A 58 11.96 -0.07 33.81
CA GLY A 58 12.75 0.96 34.51
C GLY A 58 14.05 1.38 33.80
N THR A 59 14.34 0.90 32.59
CA THR A 59 15.57 1.30 31.88
C THR A 59 15.61 2.80 31.60
N LYS A 60 16.75 3.43 31.92
CA LYS A 60 17.06 4.83 31.56
C LYS A 60 17.86 4.92 30.25
N ALA A 61 18.01 3.81 29.53
CA ALA A 61 18.83 3.75 28.34
C ALA A 61 18.22 4.52 27.16
N THR A 62 19.12 5.05 26.34
CA THR A 62 18.81 5.74 25.08
C THR A 62 19.06 4.81 23.90
N LEU A 63 18.19 4.87 22.90
CA LEU A 63 18.48 4.40 21.55
C LEU A 63 19.05 5.56 20.75
N TRP A 64 20.27 5.40 20.26
CA TRP A 64 20.92 6.36 19.36
C TRP A 64 20.51 6.04 17.93
N VAL A 65 19.56 6.81 17.40
CA VAL A 65 18.97 6.62 16.07
C VAL A 65 20.04 6.77 14.99
N ASN A 66 20.21 5.74 14.17
CA ASN A 66 21.19 5.74 13.10
C ASN A 66 20.78 4.76 11.97
N PRO A 67 20.09 5.24 10.91
CA PRO A 67 19.64 4.39 9.81
C PRO A 67 20.74 3.82 8.93
N ASP A 68 21.89 4.50 8.80
CA ASP A 68 22.86 4.21 7.73
C ASP A 68 23.98 3.25 8.17
N SER A 69 23.75 2.34 9.12
CA SER A 69 24.88 1.77 9.88
C SER A 69 24.78 0.33 10.41
N VAL A 70 23.89 -0.53 9.91
CA VAL A 70 23.79 -1.92 10.42
C VAL A 70 25.13 -2.70 10.39
N ASN A 71 25.99 -2.39 9.41
CA ASN A 71 27.32 -2.98 9.21
C ASN A 71 28.45 -1.94 9.21
N ALA A 72 28.22 -0.77 9.81
CA ALA A 72 29.22 0.30 9.82
C ALA A 72 30.50 -0.15 10.53
N LYS A 73 31.67 0.10 9.92
CA LYS A 73 32.98 -0.04 10.56
C LYS A 73 33.37 1.20 11.36
N GLN A 74 32.78 2.34 11.03
CA GLN A 74 32.95 3.62 11.73
C GLN A 74 31.60 4.34 11.85
N ILE A 75 31.38 5.05 12.97
CA ILE A 75 30.19 5.87 13.20
C ILE A 75 30.64 7.30 13.48
N LYS A 76 30.01 8.27 12.80
CA LYS A 76 30.27 9.70 13.01
C LYS A 76 30.01 10.06 14.48
N SER A 77 30.88 10.87 15.07
CA SER A 77 30.78 11.26 16.47
C SER A 77 29.43 11.92 16.83
N SER A 78 28.87 12.67 15.87
CA SER A 78 27.57 13.33 15.97
C SER A 78 26.38 12.39 16.25
N VAL A 79 26.46 11.09 15.91
CA VAL A 79 25.39 10.11 16.18
C VAL A 79 25.15 9.95 17.68
N PHE A 80 26.21 9.93 18.48
CA PHE A 80 26.11 9.78 19.94
C PHE A 80 25.95 11.12 20.68
N HIS A 81 26.17 12.25 19.98
CA HIS A 81 25.95 13.59 20.53
C HIS A 81 24.56 14.16 20.24
N LYS A 82 23.86 13.64 19.22
CA LYS A 82 22.44 13.95 19.02
C LYS A 82 21.59 13.34 20.15
N LYS A 83 20.54 14.06 20.54
CA LYS A 83 19.55 13.57 21.53
C LYS A 83 18.85 12.34 20.97
N GLY A 84 19.29 11.15 21.41
CA GLY A 84 18.62 9.89 21.08
C GLY A 84 17.24 9.77 21.75
N ILE A 85 16.54 8.67 21.49
CA ILE A 85 15.21 8.42 22.06
C ILE A 85 15.32 7.59 23.33
N LYS A 86 14.57 7.96 24.38
CA LYS A 86 14.50 7.15 25.61
C LYS A 86 13.74 5.85 25.33
N LEU A 87 14.31 4.70 25.67
CA LEU A 87 13.64 3.42 25.48
C LEU A 87 12.34 3.31 26.30
N SER A 88 12.27 3.95 27.46
CA SER A 88 11.07 3.97 28.30
C SER A 88 9.85 4.58 27.62
N SER A 89 10.05 5.54 26.71
CA SER A 89 8.99 6.13 25.89
C SER A 89 8.44 5.17 24.82
N TYR A 90 9.13 4.05 24.58
CA TYR A 90 8.80 3.03 23.57
C TYR A 90 8.52 1.67 24.22
N LYS A 91 7.85 1.66 25.38
CA LYS A 91 7.58 0.43 26.16
C LYS A 91 6.83 -0.66 25.38
N THR A 92 5.97 -0.28 24.44
CA THR A 92 5.18 -1.21 23.60
C THR A 92 5.95 -1.74 22.39
N THR A 93 7.17 -1.23 22.13
CA THR A 93 7.95 -1.62 20.96
C THR A 93 8.72 -2.90 21.22
N THR A 94 8.58 -3.87 20.32
CA THR A 94 9.56 -4.95 20.16
C THR A 94 10.67 -4.48 19.22
N TRP A 95 11.91 -4.64 19.67
CA TRP A 95 13.15 -4.36 18.96
C TRP A 95 13.70 -5.65 18.38
N PHE A 96 13.90 -5.70 17.08
CA PHE A 96 14.50 -6.82 16.38
C PHE A 96 16.01 -6.56 16.25
N VAL A 97 16.81 -7.39 16.92
CA VAL A 97 18.27 -7.25 16.92
C VAL A 97 18.83 -7.76 15.61
N GLN A 98 19.63 -6.94 14.93
CA GLN A 98 20.32 -7.28 13.69
C GLN A 98 21.77 -7.69 13.95
N THR A 99 22.48 -6.88 14.74
CA THR A 99 23.89 -7.14 15.10
C THR A 99 24.15 -6.79 16.56
N LYS A 100 25.12 -7.49 17.15
CA LYS A 100 25.78 -7.12 18.41
C LYS A 100 27.16 -6.61 18.06
N VAL A 101 27.50 -5.40 18.51
CA VAL A 101 28.76 -4.73 18.17
C VAL A 101 29.46 -4.22 19.43
N ARG A 102 30.78 -4.08 19.35
CA ARG A 102 31.58 -3.29 20.29
C ARG A 102 31.98 -1.98 19.62
N ILE A 103 31.62 -0.87 20.24
CA ILE A 103 31.91 0.49 19.77
C ILE A 103 33.02 1.07 20.63
N TYR A 104 34.04 1.64 20.00
CA TYR A 104 35.23 2.21 20.63
C TYR A 104 35.26 3.72 20.44
N GLN A 105 35.63 4.44 21.50
CA GLN A 105 35.92 5.87 21.49
C GLN A 105 37.19 6.09 22.29
N HIS A 106 38.30 6.41 21.62
CA HIS A 106 39.63 6.44 22.23
C HIS A 106 39.90 5.14 23.02
N SER A 107 40.25 5.23 24.31
CA SER A 107 40.50 4.09 25.20
C SER A 107 39.24 3.42 25.77
N LYS A 108 38.05 3.99 25.55
CA LYS A 108 36.79 3.47 26.10
C LYS A 108 36.05 2.62 25.07
N SER A 109 35.36 1.59 25.53
CA SER A 109 34.51 0.77 24.66
C SER A 109 33.23 0.32 25.37
N ALA A 110 32.23 -0.03 24.57
CA ALA A 110 30.97 -0.54 25.06
C ALA A 110 30.27 -1.44 24.05
N THR A 111 29.42 -2.33 24.55
CA THR A 111 28.70 -3.30 23.73
C THR A 111 27.26 -2.87 23.50
N TYR A 112 26.88 -2.82 22.22
CA TYR A 112 25.56 -2.37 21.76
C TYR A 112 24.89 -3.45 20.91
N TYR A 113 23.57 -3.42 20.89
CA TYR A 113 22.78 -3.99 19.81
C TYR A 113 22.49 -2.90 18.78
N TYR A 114 22.58 -3.25 17.50
CA TYR A 114 21.89 -2.53 16.44
C TYR A 114 20.50 -3.14 16.27
N VAL A 115 19.47 -2.33 16.42
CA VAL A 115 18.07 -2.78 16.43
C VAL A 115 17.22 -1.99 15.45
N ASN A 116 16.14 -2.62 15.00
CA ASN A 116 15.03 -1.96 14.33
C ASN A 116 13.70 -2.30 15.02
N ASN A 117 12.72 -1.40 14.95
CA ASN A 117 11.33 -1.82 15.13
C ASN A 117 10.87 -2.65 13.91
N ARG A 118 9.65 -3.21 13.96
CA ARG A 118 9.19 -4.22 12.99
C ARG A 118 9.36 -3.84 11.51
N TYR A 119 9.14 -2.57 11.18
CA TYR A 119 9.20 -2.05 9.81
C TYR A 119 10.38 -1.12 9.55
N GLY A 120 11.34 -1.04 10.47
CA GLY A 120 12.53 -0.21 10.29
C GLY A 120 12.28 1.30 10.31
N SER A 121 11.11 1.78 10.75
CA SER A 121 10.89 3.23 10.90
C SER A 121 11.67 3.86 12.05
N VAL A 122 12.13 3.05 13.00
CA VAL A 122 13.04 3.48 14.07
C VAL A 122 14.14 2.43 14.22
N VAL A 123 15.38 2.84 13.99
CA VAL A 123 16.54 1.96 14.03
C VAL A 123 17.74 2.66 14.66
N GLY A 124 18.63 1.89 15.29
CA GLY A 124 19.84 2.46 15.87
C GLY A 124 20.53 1.57 16.88
N TYR A 125 21.43 2.18 17.64
CA TYR A 125 22.25 1.51 18.63
C TYR A 125 21.66 1.63 20.03
N VAL A 126 21.72 0.57 20.82
CA VAL A 126 21.29 0.56 22.22
C VAL A 126 22.17 -0.34 23.06
N ARG A 127 22.43 0.03 24.32
CA ARG A 127 23.24 -0.79 25.22
C ARG A 127 22.61 -2.16 25.44
N THR A 128 23.41 -3.22 25.31
CA THR A 128 22.92 -4.61 25.39
C THR A 128 22.24 -4.95 26.72
N ASN A 129 22.69 -4.37 27.82
CA ASN A 129 22.12 -4.58 29.15
C ASN A 129 20.72 -3.96 29.34
N ALA A 130 20.28 -3.08 28.43
CA ALA A 130 18.98 -2.42 28.47
C ALA A 130 17.84 -3.25 27.88
N LEU A 131 18.14 -4.33 27.16
CA LEU A 131 17.15 -5.17 26.49
C LEU A 131 17.06 -6.56 27.13
N LYS A 132 15.87 -7.17 27.04
CA LYS A 132 15.58 -8.58 27.40
C LYS A 132 15.00 -9.29 26.17
N ARG A 133 15.31 -10.57 25.99
CA ARG A 133 14.81 -11.38 24.87
C ARG A 133 13.29 -11.57 24.96
N GLY A 134 12.64 -11.66 23.80
CA GLY A 134 11.21 -11.84 23.62
C GLY A 134 10.49 -10.57 23.20
N PHE A 135 9.29 -10.73 22.62
CA PHE A 135 8.38 -9.63 22.31
C PHE A 135 8.02 -8.81 23.55
N SER A 136 7.75 -7.51 23.38
CA SER A 136 7.27 -6.66 24.46
C SER A 136 6.01 -7.25 25.11
N PRO A 137 5.91 -7.23 26.46
CA PRO A 137 4.69 -7.63 27.14
C PRO A 137 3.61 -6.54 27.10
N TYR A 138 3.94 -5.33 26.63
CA TYR A 138 3.03 -4.19 26.58
C TYR A 138 2.50 -3.96 25.16
N GLY A 139 1.22 -3.58 25.06
CA GLY A 139 0.59 -3.28 23.79
C GLY A 139 0.46 -4.51 22.87
N TYR A 140 0.01 -4.27 21.64
CA TYR A 140 -0.22 -5.33 20.67
C TYR A 140 1.10 -5.75 20.01
N GLN A 141 1.33 -7.06 19.92
CA GLN A 141 2.52 -7.65 19.33
C GLN A 141 2.16 -8.64 18.23
N ILE A 142 2.79 -8.51 17.07
CA ILE A 142 2.64 -9.50 16.00
C ILE A 142 3.63 -10.63 16.26
N THR A 143 3.09 -11.78 16.64
CA THR A 143 3.86 -12.96 17.06
C THR A 143 3.88 -14.06 16.00
N GLY A 144 3.04 -13.93 14.97
CA GLY A 144 3.02 -14.79 13.78
C GLY A 144 2.57 -14.00 12.56
N ILE A 145 3.18 -14.26 11.41
CA ILE A 145 2.71 -13.75 10.11
C ILE A 145 2.96 -14.80 9.03
N LYS A 146 1.96 -15.00 8.17
CA LYS A 146 2.05 -15.83 6.98
C LYS A 146 1.62 -14.98 5.80
N TRP A 147 2.58 -14.59 4.98
CA TRP A 147 2.35 -13.83 3.76
C TRP A 147 1.86 -14.75 2.65
N TYR A 148 0.99 -14.20 1.81
CA TYR A 148 0.50 -14.84 0.60
C TYR A 148 1.05 -14.11 -0.62
N GLY A 149 1.42 -14.88 -1.65
CA GLY A 149 1.80 -14.34 -2.96
C GLY A 149 0.63 -14.24 -3.94
N LYS A 150 -0.61 -14.36 -3.45
CA LYS A 150 -1.84 -14.34 -4.25
C LYS A 150 -2.76 -13.22 -3.77
N TYR A 151 -3.37 -12.51 -4.70
CA TYR A 151 -4.34 -11.44 -4.44
C TYR A 151 -5.76 -11.98 -4.55
N ASP A 152 -6.12 -12.87 -3.63
CA ASP A 152 -7.50 -13.32 -3.53
C ASP A 152 -8.37 -12.16 -2.98
N SER A 153 -9.58 -12.03 -3.52
CA SER A 153 -10.57 -11.05 -3.05
C SER A 153 -11.18 -11.47 -1.71
N PHE A 154 -11.34 -10.48 -0.83
CA PHE A 154 -11.98 -10.60 0.46
C PHE A 154 -12.88 -9.40 0.73
N HIS A 155 -13.93 -9.62 1.53
CA HIS A 155 -14.83 -8.56 1.93
C HIS A 155 -15.35 -8.77 3.35
N VAL A 156 -16.02 -7.74 3.88
CA VAL A 156 -16.66 -7.80 5.20
C VAL A 156 -17.84 -8.75 5.15
N LYS A 157 -17.89 -9.70 6.10
CA LYS A 157 -19.03 -10.61 6.27
C LYS A 157 -20.31 -9.82 6.54
N SER A 158 -21.44 -10.30 6.02
CA SER A 158 -22.75 -9.66 6.20
C SER A 158 -23.08 -9.36 7.67
N ALA A 159 -22.81 -10.30 8.59
CA ALA A 159 -23.02 -10.14 10.04
C ALA A 159 -22.18 -9.03 10.71
N TYR A 160 -21.19 -8.49 10.00
CA TYR A 160 -20.27 -7.44 10.46
C TYR A 160 -20.41 -6.12 9.71
N LYS A 161 -21.21 -6.05 8.62
CA LYS A 161 -21.36 -4.83 7.81
C LYS A 161 -21.87 -3.62 8.60
N GLN A 162 -22.68 -3.86 9.64
CA GLN A 162 -23.18 -2.81 10.53
C GLN A 162 -22.41 -2.69 11.86
N LYS A 163 -21.37 -3.51 12.06
CA LYS A 163 -20.56 -3.52 13.28
C LYS A 163 -19.28 -2.72 13.09
N ASN A 164 -18.79 -2.08 14.14
CA ASN A 164 -17.49 -1.41 14.09
C ASN A 164 -16.37 -2.44 13.85
N VAL A 165 -15.84 -2.46 12.63
CA VAL A 165 -14.70 -3.27 12.24
C VAL A 165 -13.62 -2.32 11.74
N TYR A 166 -12.62 -2.09 12.58
CA TYR A 166 -11.56 -1.14 12.26
C TYR A 166 -10.40 -1.81 11.53
N VAL A 167 -9.84 -1.08 10.57
CA VAL A 167 -8.51 -1.34 10.02
C VAL A 167 -7.51 -0.63 10.92
N TRP A 168 -6.60 -1.39 11.53
CA TRP A 168 -5.62 -0.87 12.48
C TRP A 168 -4.22 -0.79 11.89
N ASN A 169 -3.41 0.15 12.38
CA ASN A 169 -1.97 0.05 12.22
C ASN A 169 -1.38 -1.10 13.07
N TYR A 170 -0.14 -1.49 12.80
CA TYR A 170 0.47 -2.67 13.45
C TYR A 170 0.64 -2.56 14.97
N THR A 171 0.69 -1.34 15.52
CA THR A 171 0.76 -1.10 16.97
C THR A 171 -0.60 -0.98 17.63
N HIS A 172 -1.70 -1.05 16.87
CA HIS A 172 -3.07 -0.85 17.37
C HIS A 172 -3.28 0.47 18.12
N THR A 173 -2.60 1.52 17.68
CA THR A 173 -2.73 2.88 18.25
C THR A 173 -3.52 3.81 17.34
N LYS A 174 -3.65 3.48 16.05
CA LYS A 174 -4.37 4.30 15.06
C LYS A 174 -5.36 3.44 14.29
N ARG A 175 -6.62 3.91 14.26
CA ARG A 175 -7.67 3.42 13.35
C ARG A 175 -7.47 4.10 12.00
N VAL A 176 -7.14 3.32 10.98
CA VAL A 176 -6.95 3.81 9.61
C VAL A 176 -8.30 3.98 8.92
N ALA A 177 -9.22 3.05 9.14
CA ALA A 177 -10.59 3.09 8.61
C ALA A 177 -11.55 2.30 9.52
N ASN A 178 -12.85 2.47 9.29
CA ASN A 178 -13.91 1.66 9.86
C ASN A 178 -14.77 1.09 8.73
N LEU A 179 -14.74 -0.23 8.55
CA LEU A 179 -15.29 -0.91 7.39
C LEU A 179 -16.82 -0.89 7.34
N LYS A 180 -17.51 -0.57 8.45
CA LYS A 180 -18.98 -0.39 8.43
C LYS A 180 -19.45 0.73 7.50
N HIS A 181 -18.59 1.71 7.23
CA HIS A 181 -18.88 2.82 6.31
C HIS A 181 -18.62 2.46 4.85
N TYR A 182 -18.10 1.25 4.60
CA TYR A 182 -17.67 0.78 3.28
C TYR A 182 -18.14 -0.66 3.07
N PRO A 183 -19.46 -0.93 3.17
CA PRO A 183 -20.01 -2.28 3.12
C PRO A 183 -19.79 -2.99 1.78
N GLY A 184 -19.59 -2.22 0.70
CA GLY A 184 -19.34 -2.74 -0.64
C GLY A 184 -17.88 -2.89 -1.06
N ALA A 185 -16.92 -2.59 -0.17
CA ALA A 185 -15.50 -2.67 -0.53
C ALA A 185 -15.01 -4.12 -0.70
N ASN A 186 -14.24 -4.35 -1.75
CA ASN A 186 -13.37 -5.51 -1.93
C ASN A 186 -11.94 -5.16 -1.47
N PHE A 187 -11.26 -6.13 -0.88
CA PHE A 187 -9.87 -6.01 -0.43
C PHE A 187 -9.07 -7.23 -0.88
N ALA A 188 -7.78 -7.05 -1.13
CA ALA A 188 -6.85 -8.15 -1.18
C ALA A 188 -6.36 -8.49 0.23
N LYS A 189 -6.38 -9.79 0.58
CA LYS A 189 -5.73 -10.28 1.80
C LYS A 189 -4.29 -10.70 1.47
N THR A 190 -3.32 -10.03 2.08
CA THR A 190 -1.90 -10.30 1.82
C THR A 190 -1.22 -11.08 2.94
N ALA A 191 -1.80 -11.15 4.15
CA ALA A 191 -1.28 -12.00 5.21
C ALA A 191 -2.33 -12.47 6.23
N ASP A 192 -2.08 -13.65 6.82
CA ASP A 192 -2.68 -14.04 8.10
C ASP A 192 -1.70 -13.71 9.23
N VAL A 193 -2.25 -13.21 10.34
CA VAL A 193 -1.48 -12.59 11.43
C VAL A 193 -1.96 -13.13 12.77
N VAL A 194 -1.02 -13.53 13.63
CA VAL A 194 -1.30 -13.80 15.04
C VAL A 194 -0.83 -12.62 15.85
N MET A 195 -1.77 -11.97 16.52
CA MET A 195 -1.50 -10.80 17.33
C MET A 195 -1.76 -11.09 18.80
N ARG A 196 -0.82 -10.73 19.66
CA ARG A 196 -0.87 -10.95 21.10
C ARG A 196 -1.09 -9.63 21.83
N HIS A 197 -2.03 -9.62 22.77
CA HIS A 197 -2.29 -8.51 23.66
C HIS A 197 -2.71 -9.04 25.03
N ASN A 198 -2.13 -8.52 26.11
CA ASN A 198 -2.38 -8.96 27.50
C ASN A 198 -2.31 -10.50 27.66
N GLY A 199 -1.28 -11.12 27.07
CA GLY A 199 -1.06 -12.56 27.12
C GLY A 199 -1.98 -13.40 26.22
N LYS A 200 -3.01 -12.82 25.60
CA LYS A 200 -3.96 -13.53 24.72
C LYS A 200 -3.60 -13.36 23.25
N ASN A 201 -3.70 -14.45 22.48
CA ASN A 201 -3.50 -14.45 21.04
C ASN A 201 -4.84 -14.35 20.30
N SER A 202 -4.88 -13.52 19.28
CA SER A 202 -6.03 -13.29 18.40
C SER A 202 -5.61 -13.36 16.93
N LYS A 203 -6.50 -13.84 16.07
CA LYS A 203 -6.27 -13.94 14.63
C LYS A 203 -6.69 -12.66 13.91
N TYR A 204 -5.79 -12.13 13.11
CA TYR A 204 -5.97 -10.98 12.25
C TYR A 204 -5.61 -11.34 10.80
N VAL A 205 -6.08 -10.52 9.88
CA VAL A 205 -5.63 -10.50 8.49
C VAL A 205 -5.04 -9.13 8.18
N TYR A 206 -4.08 -9.07 7.26
CA TYR A 206 -3.59 -7.82 6.70
C TYR A 206 -4.25 -7.60 5.34
N LEU A 207 -5.04 -6.53 5.24
CA LEU A 207 -5.78 -6.17 4.03
C LEU A 207 -5.13 -5.00 3.33
N VAL A 208 -5.29 -4.94 2.01
CA VAL A 208 -4.93 -3.82 1.15
C VAL A 208 -6.08 -3.60 0.15
N GLY A 209 -6.50 -2.36 -0.08
CA GLY A 209 -7.51 -2.04 -1.09
C GLY A 209 -8.11 -0.65 -0.97
N SER A 210 -8.90 -0.25 -1.96
CA SER A 210 -9.62 1.02 -1.97
C SER A 210 -10.95 0.90 -1.23
N LEU A 211 -11.23 1.82 -0.30
CA LEU A 211 -12.46 1.80 0.51
C LEU A 211 -13.75 2.01 -0.30
N ASN A 212 -13.68 2.61 -1.48
CA ASN A 212 -14.84 2.88 -2.33
C ASN A 212 -14.56 2.64 -3.83
N GLY A 213 -13.47 1.93 -4.15
CA GLY A 213 -13.04 1.63 -5.51
C GLY A 213 -12.29 2.76 -6.24
N THR A 214 -12.20 3.97 -5.66
CA THR A 214 -11.50 5.11 -6.33
C THR A 214 -10.58 5.91 -5.41
N ALA A 215 -10.65 5.73 -4.10
CA ALA A 215 -9.80 6.39 -3.12
C ALA A 215 -8.43 5.70 -2.97
N ASN A 216 -7.49 6.40 -2.32
CA ASN A 216 -6.18 5.90 -1.96
C ASN A 216 -6.29 4.54 -1.24
N SER A 217 -5.35 3.65 -1.56
CA SER A 217 -5.25 2.35 -0.91
C SER A 217 -5.14 2.49 0.60
N VAL A 218 -5.99 1.75 1.31
CA VAL A 218 -5.91 1.58 2.75
C VAL A 218 -5.35 0.20 3.02
N HIS A 219 -4.38 0.15 3.93
CA HIS A 219 -3.79 -1.09 4.38
C HIS A 219 -3.77 -1.17 5.91
N GLY A 220 -3.93 -2.38 6.44
CA GLY A 220 -3.85 -2.59 7.88
C GLY A 220 -4.43 -3.91 8.36
N TYR A 221 -4.47 -4.02 9.69
CA TYR A 221 -4.85 -5.23 10.40
C TYR A 221 -6.32 -5.22 10.77
N VAL A 222 -7.02 -6.28 10.40
CA VAL A 222 -8.45 -6.47 10.67
C VAL A 222 -8.67 -7.81 11.36
N PRO A 223 -9.58 -7.92 12.35
CA PRO A 223 -9.90 -9.21 12.97
C PRO A 223 -10.36 -10.22 11.91
N ALA A 224 -9.72 -11.40 11.88
CA ALA A 224 -9.98 -12.41 10.85
C ALA A 224 -11.44 -12.89 10.84
N ALA A 225 -12.11 -12.87 11.99
CA ALA A 225 -13.51 -13.29 12.12
C ALA A 225 -14.49 -12.43 11.29
N ALA A 226 -14.15 -11.16 11.02
CA ALA A 226 -15.02 -10.20 10.34
C ALA A 226 -14.96 -10.26 8.82
N ILE A 227 -14.01 -11.00 8.24
CA ILE A 227 -13.69 -10.99 6.82
C ILE A 227 -13.91 -12.38 6.22
N THR A 228 -14.39 -12.45 4.98
CA THR A 228 -14.58 -13.70 4.22
C THR A 228 -13.96 -13.58 2.83
N SER A 229 -13.57 -14.72 2.26
CA SER A 229 -13.03 -14.80 0.91
C SER A 229 -14.16 -14.73 -0.12
N GLY A 230 -13.82 -14.22 -1.30
CA GLY A 230 -14.72 -14.03 -2.43
C GLY A 230 -14.87 -12.56 -2.83
N LEU A 231 -15.50 -12.35 -3.97
CA LEU A 231 -15.97 -11.05 -4.42
C LEU A 231 -17.21 -10.64 -3.60
N ASN A 232 -17.34 -9.35 -3.28
CA ASN A 232 -18.49 -8.82 -2.56
C ASN A 232 -19.69 -8.63 -3.51
N PRO A 233 -20.83 -9.30 -3.29
CA PRO A 233 -22.04 -9.08 -4.11
C PRO A 233 -22.81 -7.81 -3.73
N ASP A 234 -22.37 -7.09 -2.71
CA ASP A 234 -22.94 -5.80 -2.32
C ASP A 234 -21.99 -4.70 -2.76
N HIS A 235 -22.47 -3.76 -3.55
CA HIS A 235 -21.67 -2.66 -4.10
C HIS A 235 -22.06 -1.30 -3.48
N THR A 236 -22.75 -1.31 -2.35
CA THR A 236 -23.22 -0.10 -1.67
C THR A 236 -22.06 0.77 -1.24
N GLY A 237 -22.13 2.05 -1.61
CA GLY A 237 -21.10 3.05 -1.28
C GLY A 237 -19.89 3.03 -2.21
N MET A 238 -19.83 2.12 -3.18
CA MET A 238 -18.77 2.09 -4.18
C MET A 238 -18.95 3.21 -5.21
N ASN A 239 -17.87 3.95 -5.48
CA ASN A 239 -17.82 4.92 -6.57
C ASN A 239 -17.61 4.22 -7.91
N TYR A 240 -16.89 3.11 -7.92
CA TYR A 240 -16.57 2.29 -9.08
C TYR A 240 -16.42 0.83 -8.66
N VAL A 241 -16.84 -0.09 -9.53
CA VAL A 241 -16.66 -1.53 -9.39
C VAL A 241 -16.11 -2.04 -10.72
N PRO A 242 -14.91 -2.68 -10.75
CA PRO A 242 -14.39 -3.34 -11.94
C PRO A 242 -15.39 -4.35 -12.52
N ILE A 243 -15.38 -4.53 -13.84
CA ILE A 243 -16.34 -5.47 -14.47
C ILE A 243 -16.14 -6.92 -14.00
N ASP A 244 -14.89 -7.26 -13.65
CA ASP A 244 -14.51 -8.58 -13.15
C ASP A 244 -14.82 -8.78 -11.66
N ASP A 245 -15.25 -7.72 -10.95
CA ASP A 245 -15.57 -7.76 -9.52
C ASP A 245 -17.06 -8.07 -9.22
N PHE A 246 -17.90 -8.13 -10.26
CA PHE A 246 -19.29 -8.55 -10.13
C PHE A 246 -19.41 -10.07 -10.03
N VAL A 247 -20.28 -10.54 -9.14
CA VAL A 247 -20.45 -11.97 -8.87
C VAL A 247 -21.38 -12.62 -9.90
N ASN A 248 -22.46 -11.94 -10.27
CA ASN A 248 -23.47 -12.42 -11.21
C ASN A 248 -24.35 -11.26 -11.73
N ASN A 249 -25.37 -11.59 -12.53
CA ASN A 249 -26.31 -10.61 -13.06
C ASN A 249 -27.11 -9.86 -11.99
N THR A 250 -27.35 -10.45 -10.82
CA THR A 250 -28.15 -9.81 -9.75
C THR A 250 -27.43 -8.59 -9.18
N ASP A 251 -26.17 -8.75 -8.74
CA ASP A 251 -25.41 -7.65 -8.15
C ASP A 251 -24.97 -6.62 -9.19
N PHE A 252 -24.64 -7.07 -10.41
CA PHE A 252 -24.38 -6.19 -11.54
C PHE A 252 -25.57 -5.28 -11.85
N ASN A 253 -26.77 -5.86 -12.02
CA ASN A 253 -27.98 -5.10 -12.32
C ASN A 253 -28.36 -4.18 -11.15
N GLN A 254 -28.23 -4.63 -9.91
CA GLN A 254 -28.45 -3.78 -8.74
C GLN A 254 -27.49 -2.59 -8.73
N TYR A 255 -26.21 -2.79 -9.08
CA TYR A 255 -25.23 -1.72 -9.15
C TYR A 255 -25.55 -0.70 -10.25
N LEU A 256 -25.97 -1.12 -11.44
CA LEU A 256 -26.40 -0.20 -12.50
C LEU A 256 -27.56 0.71 -12.03
N GLN A 257 -28.50 0.15 -11.27
CA GLN A 257 -29.66 0.90 -10.76
C GLN A 257 -29.32 1.84 -9.60
N THR A 258 -28.50 1.38 -8.64
CA THR A 258 -28.29 2.07 -7.37
C THR A 258 -26.98 2.84 -7.29
N GLY A 259 -26.01 2.50 -8.14
CA GLY A 259 -24.67 3.07 -8.14
C GLY A 259 -24.70 4.59 -8.32
N LYS A 260 -23.96 5.30 -7.45
CA LYS A 260 -23.90 6.76 -7.39
C LYS A 260 -23.52 7.38 -8.75
N ASN A 261 -22.55 6.77 -9.44
CA ASN A 261 -22.00 7.27 -10.69
C ASN A 261 -22.63 6.63 -11.95
N GLN A 262 -23.66 5.80 -11.79
CA GLN A 262 -24.31 5.06 -12.88
C GLN A 262 -25.46 5.82 -13.57
N LYS A 263 -25.54 7.15 -13.38
CA LYS A 263 -26.61 7.98 -13.97
C LYS A 263 -26.68 7.88 -15.49
N LEU A 264 -25.54 7.94 -16.17
CA LEU A 264 -25.50 7.84 -17.64
C LEU A 264 -25.85 6.43 -18.11
N ALA A 265 -25.35 5.39 -17.42
CA ALA A 265 -25.73 4.00 -17.71
C ALA A 265 -27.23 3.81 -17.66
N ARG A 266 -27.90 4.28 -16.58
CA ARG A 266 -29.37 4.20 -16.46
C ARG A 266 -30.13 4.88 -17.59
N GLU A 267 -29.65 6.03 -18.07
CA GLU A 267 -30.28 6.69 -19.21
C GLU A 267 -30.08 5.91 -20.52
N ILE A 268 -28.94 5.22 -20.69
CA ILE A 268 -28.72 4.30 -21.82
C ILE A 268 -29.64 3.08 -21.69
N LEU A 269 -29.78 2.50 -20.51
CA LEU A 269 -30.70 1.37 -20.27
C LEU A 269 -32.14 1.71 -20.69
N LYS A 270 -32.60 2.93 -20.40
CA LYS A 270 -33.94 3.40 -20.81
C LYS A 270 -34.14 3.48 -22.33
N LEU A 271 -33.06 3.55 -23.12
CA LEU A 271 -33.18 3.49 -24.57
C LEU A 271 -33.54 2.08 -25.04
N PHE A 272 -33.13 1.04 -24.31
CA PHE A 272 -33.33 -0.36 -24.67
C PHE A 272 -34.23 -1.07 -23.64
N PRO A 273 -35.50 -0.67 -23.49
CA PRO A 273 -36.38 -1.15 -22.42
C PRO A 273 -36.63 -2.66 -22.45
N ASN A 274 -36.47 -3.30 -23.61
CA ASN A 274 -36.70 -4.73 -23.81
C ASN A 274 -35.40 -5.56 -23.84
N SER A 275 -34.22 -4.92 -23.84
CA SER A 275 -32.91 -5.59 -23.81
C SER A 275 -32.37 -5.60 -22.38
N LYS A 276 -32.23 -6.79 -21.80
CA LYS A 276 -31.78 -6.91 -20.40
C LYS A 276 -30.26 -6.72 -20.31
N PRO A 277 -29.76 -5.97 -19.30
CA PRO A 277 -28.33 -5.91 -19.06
C PRO A 277 -27.82 -7.29 -18.64
N ASP A 278 -26.70 -7.71 -19.23
CA ASP A 278 -26.05 -8.98 -18.94
C ASP A 278 -24.55 -8.79 -18.64
N LEU A 279 -24.08 -9.41 -17.55
CA LEU A 279 -22.72 -9.29 -17.04
C LEU A 279 -21.70 -9.92 -17.99
N GLU A 280 -21.96 -11.12 -18.54
CA GLU A 280 -21.01 -11.77 -19.43
C GLU A 280 -20.88 -11.02 -20.75
N LEU A 281 -21.99 -10.53 -21.30
CA LEU A 281 -21.95 -9.63 -22.45
C LEU A 281 -21.28 -8.30 -22.11
N SER A 282 -21.41 -7.80 -20.87
CA SER A 282 -20.70 -6.59 -20.41
C SER A 282 -19.20 -6.81 -20.26
N LYS A 283 -18.75 -7.98 -19.82
CA LYS A 283 -17.32 -8.36 -19.82
C LYS A 283 -16.78 -8.41 -21.25
N ILE A 284 -17.52 -9.01 -22.18
CA ILE A 284 -17.18 -9.00 -23.61
C ILE A 284 -17.10 -7.57 -24.13
N ALA A 285 -18.08 -6.72 -23.79
CA ALA A 285 -18.09 -5.30 -24.14
C ALA A 285 -16.77 -4.62 -23.75
N VAL A 286 -16.40 -4.75 -22.47
CA VAL A 286 -15.21 -4.11 -21.91
C VAL A 286 -13.92 -4.65 -22.51
N LYS A 287 -13.73 -5.97 -22.53
CA LYS A 287 -12.46 -6.59 -22.93
C LYS A 287 -12.24 -6.58 -24.45
N ASN A 288 -13.31 -6.69 -25.24
CA ASN A 288 -13.19 -6.85 -26.70
C ASN A 288 -13.51 -5.58 -27.48
N TYR A 289 -14.09 -4.55 -26.87
CA TYR A 289 -14.57 -3.37 -27.60
C TYR A 289 -14.25 -2.02 -26.93
N ASP A 290 -13.59 -1.98 -25.78
CA ASP A 290 -13.15 -0.74 -25.13
C ASP A 290 -11.70 -0.34 -25.48
N HIS A 291 -11.43 -0.12 -26.77
CA HIS A 291 -10.07 0.12 -27.27
C HIS A 291 -9.60 1.58 -27.27
N PHE A 292 -10.24 2.47 -26.51
CA PHE A 292 -9.80 3.85 -26.44
C PHE A 292 -8.59 3.97 -25.51
N THR A 293 -7.50 4.58 -25.96
CA THR A 293 -6.26 4.73 -25.18
C THR A 293 -6.50 5.42 -23.83
N GLU A 294 -7.46 6.34 -23.77
CA GLU A 294 -7.86 7.06 -22.55
C GLU A 294 -8.85 6.27 -21.67
N SER A 295 -9.29 5.09 -22.10
CA SER A 295 -10.17 4.24 -21.32
C SER A 295 -9.46 3.71 -20.09
N MET A 296 -10.21 3.59 -19.00
CA MET A 296 -9.73 2.88 -17.81
C MET A 296 -9.57 1.37 -18.02
N ASN A 297 -10.18 0.81 -19.08
CA ASN A 297 -10.20 -0.63 -19.33
C ASN A 297 -9.41 -1.05 -20.58
N SER A 298 -8.59 -0.17 -21.16
CA SER A 298 -7.98 -0.32 -22.50
C SER A 298 -6.93 -1.44 -22.64
N GLU A 299 -6.50 -2.06 -21.54
CA GLU A 299 -5.39 -3.02 -21.50
C GLU A 299 -5.84 -4.48 -21.28
N GLY A 300 -7.12 -4.79 -21.44
CA GLY A 300 -7.63 -6.14 -21.25
C GLY A 300 -7.33 -7.07 -22.44
N ASP A 301 -6.90 -8.30 -22.16
CA ASP A 301 -6.87 -9.36 -23.17
C ASP A 301 -8.31 -9.66 -23.65
N PRO A 302 -8.54 -9.76 -24.97
CA PRO A 302 -9.84 -10.17 -25.48
C PRO A 302 -10.28 -11.53 -24.95
N ILE A 303 -11.57 -11.67 -24.66
CA ILE A 303 -12.20 -12.90 -24.19
C ILE A 303 -13.09 -13.52 -25.27
N SER A 304 -13.45 -14.79 -25.08
CA SER A 304 -14.37 -15.49 -25.99
C SER A 304 -15.75 -14.82 -26.00
N THR A 305 -16.36 -14.74 -27.18
CA THR A 305 -17.76 -14.30 -27.34
C THR A 305 -18.77 -15.44 -27.25
N LYS A 306 -18.33 -16.65 -26.88
CA LYS A 306 -19.19 -17.85 -26.77
C LYS A 306 -20.38 -17.58 -25.83
N GLY A 307 -21.57 -18.02 -26.23
CA GLY A 307 -22.82 -17.73 -25.55
C GLY A 307 -23.56 -16.53 -26.15
N TYR A 308 -22.94 -15.84 -27.12
CA TYR A 308 -23.52 -14.71 -27.83
C TYR A 308 -23.23 -14.74 -29.33
N THR A 309 -24.25 -14.40 -30.11
CA THR A 309 -24.21 -14.23 -31.56
C THR A 309 -24.76 -12.85 -31.95
N ASP A 310 -24.58 -12.47 -33.22
CA ASP A 310 -25.12 -11.21 -33.78
C ASP A 310 -24.76 -9.98 -32.92
N ILE A 311 -23.47 -9.92 -32.52
CA ILE A 311 -22.95 -8.84 -31.67
C ILE A 311 -22.88 -7.54 -32.46
N LYS A 312 -23.64 -6.54 -32.00
CA LYS A 312 -23.72 -5.20 -32.57
C LYS A 312 -22.91 -4.23 -31.72
N THR A 313 -21.94 -3.57 -32.33
CA THR A 313 -21.05 -2.60 -31.68
C THR A 313 -21.32 -1.18 -32.17
N PHE A 314 -20.97 -0.19 -31.33
CA PHE A 314 -21.26 1.22 -31.62
C PHE A 314 -20.02 2.12 -31.54
N PRO A 315 -18.94 1.85 -32.30
CA PRO A 315 -17.67 2.58 -32.18
C PRO A 315 -17.80 4.08 -32.49
N THR A 316 -18.71 4.48 -33.38
CA THR A 316 -18.97 5.90 -33.66
C THR A 316 -19.62 6.63 -32.49
N ILE A 317 -20.46 5.93 -31.71
CA ILE A 317 -21.09 6.48 -30.50
C ILE A 317 -20.04 6.60 -29.40
N GLN A 318 -19.26 5.54 -29.18
CA GLN A 318 -18.17 5.54 -28.21
C GLN A 318 -17.17 6.67 -28.48
N LYS A 319 -16.68 6.81 -29.72
CA LYS A 319 -15.80 7.92 -30.14
C LYS A 319 -16.40 9.28 -29.82
N TRP A 320 -17.69 9.46 -30.09
CA TRP A 320 -18.39 10.70 -29.81
C TRP A 320 -18.51 10.96 -28.30
N LEU A 321 -18.77 9.93 -27.48
CA LEU A 321 -18.84 10.04 -26.01
C LEU A 321 -17.49 10.46 -25.40
N TYR A 322 -16.37 9.94 -25.89
CA TYR A 322 -15.04 10.39 -25.45
C TYR A 322 -14.77 11.85 -25.81
N ALA A 323 -15.08 12.27 -27.04
CA ALA A 323 -14.96 13.66 -27.47
C ALA A 323 -15.85 14.62 -26.66
N HIS A 324 -16.93 14.11 -26.05
CA HIS A 324 -17.88 14.85 -25.23
C HIS A 324 -17.85 14.43 -23.75
N SER A 325 -16.73 13.90 -23.26
CA SER A 325 -16.61 13.37 -21.89
C SER A 325 -16.94 14.39 -20.80
N LYS A 326 -16.71 15.69 -21.08
CA LYS A 326 -17.04 16.82 -20.19
C LYS A 326 -18.49 17.31 -20.31
N SER A 327 -19.24 16.86 -21.31
CA SER A 327 -20.62 17.29 -21.53
C SER A 327 -21.60 16.66 -20.53
N SER A 328 -22.77 17.30 -20.39
CA SER A 328 -23.86 16.80 -19.56
C SER A 328 -24.37 15.44 -20.03
N ASN A 329 -25.01 14.67 -19.13
CA ASN A 329 -25.63 13.40 -19.52
C ASN A 329 -26.74 13.60 -20.56
N ALA A 330 -27.51 14.70 -20.48
CA ALA A 330 -28.56 15.00 -21.45
C ALA A 330 -27.97 15.21 -22.86
N THR A 331 -26.89 15.98 -22.96
CA THR A 331 -26.13 16.14 -24.22
C THR A 331 -25.64 14.80 -24.74
N LYS A 332 -25.10 13.96 -23.83
CA LYS A 332 -24.59 12.64 -24.21
C LYS A 332 -25.68 11.72 -24.78
N ILE A 333 -26.84 11.69 -24.13
CA ILE A 333 -27.99 10.89 -24.57
C ILE A 333 -28.57 11.40 -25.88
N ALA A 334 -28.65 12.71 -26.09
CA ALA A 334 -29.05 13.28 -27.37
C ALA A 334 -28.10 12.87 -28.51
N GLY A 335 -26.79 12.89 -28.25
CA GLY A 335 -25.77 12.40 -29.19
C GLY A 335 -25.90 10.91 -29.50
N ILE A 336 -26.13 10.09 -28.48
CA ILE A 336 -26.37 8.65 -28.64
C ILE A 336 -27.57 8.40 -29.55
N LYS A 337 -28.73 9.01 -29.27
CA LYS A 337 -29.96 8.86 -30.09
C LYS A 337 -29.71 9.23 -31.56
N LYS A 338 -29.13 10.42 -31.80
CA LYS A 338 -28.82 10.89 -33.16
C LYS A 338 -27.91 9.93 -33.93
N LEU A 339 -26.92 9.35 -33.26
CA LEU A 339 -25.97 8.44 -33.89
C LEU A 339 -26.52 7.01 -34.07
N LEU A 340 -27.42 6.56 -33.20
CA LEU A 340 -28.20 5.34 -33.40
C LEU A 340 -29.11 5.48 -34.63
N ASP A 341 -29.85 6.60 -34.74
CA ASP A 341 -30.73 6.89 -35.89
C ASP A 341 -29.94 6.87 -37.20
N LYS A 342 -28.75 7.52 -37.22
CA LYS A 342 -27.85 7.53 -38.39
C LYS A 342 -27.36 6.13 -38.79
N LYS A 343 -27.34 5.18 -37.86
CA LYS A 343 -26.97 3.77 -38.10
C LYS A 343 -28.17 2.89 -38.43
N GLY A 344 -29.36 3.47 -38.63
CA GLY A 344 -30.58 2.74 -38.96
C GLY A 344 -31.18 1.99 -37.77
N TYR A 345 -30.80 2.35 -36.54
CA TYR A 345 -31.56 2.03 -35.34
C TYR A 345 -32.45 3.22 -35.08
N THR A 346 -33.69 3.21 -35.55
CA THR A 346 -34.65 4.27 -35.22
C THR A 346 -35.14 4.11 -33.78
N ALA A 347 -35.80 5.13 -33.24
CA ALA A 347 -36.45 5.06 -31.94
C ALA A 347 -37.31 3.81 -31.75
N SER A 348 -38.21 3.54 -32.68
CA SER A 348 -39.07 2.35 -32.64
C SER A 348 -38.27 1.06 -32.68
N LYS A 349 -37.20 1.00 -33.50
CA LYS A 349 -36.38 -0.20 -33.67
C LYS A 349 -35.58 -0.52 -32.40
N TRP A 350 -34.86 0.44 -31.83
CA TRP A 350 -34.08 0.13 -30.61
C TRP A 350 -34.98 -0.13 -29.40
N GLN A 351 -36.19 0.46 -29.36
CA GLN A 351 -37.15 0.21 -28.29
C GLN A 351 -37.79 -1.18 -28.41
N SER A 352 -37.91 -1.73 -29.61
CA SER A 352 -38.52 -3.05 -29.85
C SER A 352 -37.56 -4.23 -29.71
N LEU A 353 -36.28 -4.01 -29.41
CA LEU A 353 -35.29 -5.09 -29.32
C LEU A 353 -35.53 -5.96 -28.07
N SER A 354 -36.15 -7.13 -28.25
CA SER A 354 -36.41 -8.11 -27.20
C SER A 354 -35.44 -9.29 -27.20
N ASP A 355 -34.86 -9.61 -28.35
CA ASP A 355 -34.06 -10.83 -28.54
C ASP A 355 -32.58 -10.60 -28.22
N ASP A 356 -32.17 -9.32 -28.10
CA ASP A 356 -30.82 -8.92 -27.77
C ASP A 356 -30.68 -8.61 -26.27
N ASN A 357 -29.61 -9.12 -25.65
CA ASN A 357 -29.11 -8.63 -24.38
C ASN A 357 -28.24 -7.38 -24.59
N LEU A 358 -28.09 -6.59 -23.52
CA LEU A 358 -27.25 -5.39 -23.50
C LEU A 358 -26.00 -5.63 -22.65
N GLY A 359 -24.82 -5.58 -23.29
CA GLY A 359 -23.55 -5.46 -22.59
C GLY A 359 -23.26 -3.99 -22.34
N ILE A 360 -22.91 -3.60 -21.11
CA ILE A 360 -22.67 -2.19 -20.76
C ILE A 360 -21.68 -2.02 -19.60
N GLN A 361 -20.72 -1.12 -19.76
CA GLN A 361 -20.01 -0.52 -18.63
C GLN A 361 -19.76 0.96 -18.92
N ILE A 362 -20.23 1.81 -18.01
CA ILE A 362 -20.07 3.27 -18.12
C ILE A 362 -19.32 3.79 -16.91
N VAL A 363 -18.14 4.33 -17.17
CA VAL A 363 -17.34 5.11 -16.24
C VAL A 363 -17.38 6.54 -16.77
N ASN A 364 -18.19 7.39 -16.15
CA ASN A 364 -18.43 8.73 -16.63
C ASN A 364 -17.79 9.75 -15.71
N ASN A 365 -16.60 10.20 -16.10
CA ASN A 365 -15.88 11.28 -15.45
C ASN A 365 -15.69 11.00 -13.95
N ILE A 366 -15.23 9.80 -13.57
CA ILE A 366 -15.07 9.41 -12.16
C ILE A 366 -13.67 9.81 -11.68
N ALA A 367 -13.56 10.46 -10.52
CA ALA A 367 -12.29 10.84 -9.93
C ALA A 367 -11.63 9.66 -9.21
N PHE A 368 -10.43 9.31 -9.65
CA PHE A 368 -9.55 8.35 -9.02
C PHE A 368 -8.38 9.05 -8.35
N ASN A 369 -8.09 8.62 -7.13
CA ASN A 369 -6.90 8.98 -6.39
C ASN A 369 -6.23 7.66 -6.01
N TYR A 370 -5.73 6.93 -7.01
CA TYR A 370 -5.06 5.66 -6.80
C TYR A 370 -3.73 5.63 -7.57
N PRO A 371 -2.69 6.34 -7.05
CA PRO A 371 -1.43 6.52 -7.76
C PRO A 371 -0.63 5.22 -7.94
N GLU A 372 -0.81 4.25 -7.04
CA GLU A 372 -0.06 2.97 -7.05
C GLU A 372 -0.32 2.12 -8.31
N HIS A 373 -1.34 2.45 -9.10
CA HIS A 373 -1.68 1.77 -10.37
C HIS A 373 -1.84 2.74 -11.55
N ASP A 374 -1.27 3.95 -11.47
CA ASP A 374 -1.43 5.01 -12.49
C ASP A 374 -2.90 5.40 -12.79
N LEU A 375 -3.79 5.06 -11.85
CA LEU A 375 -5.19 5.44 -11.83
C LEU A 375 -5.34 6.76 -11.05
N PHE A 376 -4.72 7.81 -11.59
CA PHE A 376 -4.87 9.17 -11.06
C PHE A 376 -5.68 10.06 -12.01
N GLY A 377 -6.47 10.97 -11.44
CA GLY A 377 -7.28 11.92 -12.19
C GLY A 377 -8.67 11.40 -12.53
N ARG A 378 -9.33 12.04 -13.50
CA ARG A 378 -10.69 11.66 -13.90
C ARG A 378 -10.64 10.65 -15.03
N LYS A 379 -11.24 9.48 -14.82
CA LYS A 379 -11.26 8.39 -15.79
C LYS A 379 -12.61 8.29 -16.48
N ASN A 380 -12.57 7.81 -17.72
CA ASN A 380 -13.74 7.55 -18.54
C ASN A 380 -13.66 6.15 -19.15
N SER A 381 -14.81 5.52 -19.37
CA SER A 381 -15.00 4.31 -20.16
C SER A 381 -16.46 4.32 -20.61
N TYR A 382 -16.70 4.12 -21.91
CA TYR A 382 -18.02 4.31 -22.50
C TYR A 382 -18.35 3.16 -23.44
N THR A 383 -18.63 1.98 -22.89
CA THR A 383 -18.88 0.83 -23.75
C THR A 383 -20.27 0.28 -23.53
N PHE A 384 -20.99 0.09 -24.63
CA PHE A 384 -22.17 -0.75 -24.69
C PHE A 384 -22.26 -1.45 -26.04
N ILE A 385 -22.80 -2.66 -26.03
CA ILE A 385 -23.01 -3.52 -27.20
C ILE A 385 -24.35 -4.25 -27.04
N LEU A 386 -24.91 -4.72 -28.15
CA LEU A 386 -26.04 -5.65 -28.13
C LEU A 386 -25.57 -7.02 -28.62
N GLY A 387 -26.17 -8.09 -28.15
CA GLY A 387 -25.89 -9.44 -28.64
C GLY A 387 -27.03 -10.39 -28.33
N LYS A 388 -27.32 -11.30 -29.25
CA LYS A 388 -28.32 -12.34 -29.04
C LYS A 388 -27.71 -13.46 -28.21
N PRO A 389 -28.35 -13.91 -27.12
CA PRO A 389 -27.92 -15.12 -26.44
C PRO A 389 -27.96 -16.29 -27.41
N ASP A 390 -26.96 -17.16 -27.36
CA ASP A 390 -27.02 -18.42 -28.12
C ASP A 390 -28.21 -19.24 -27.60
N ASN A 391 -29.08 -19.69 -28.51
CA ASN A 391 -30.10 -20.67 -28.17
C ASN A 391 -29.38 -22.01 -27.94
N ASN A 392 -29.26 -22.44 -26.69
CA ASN A 392 -28.87 -23.82 -26.37
C ASN A 392 -29.99 -24.79 -26.73
#